data_AF-A0A8A7KJ15-F1
#
_entry.id   AF-A0A8A7KJ15-F1
#
_cell.length_a   1.000
_cell.length_b   1.000
_cell.length_c   1.000
_cell.angle_alpha   90.00
_cell.angle_beta   90.00
_cell.angle_gamma   90.00
#
_symmetry.space_group_name_H-M   'P 1'
#
loop_
_entity.id
_entity.type
_entity.pdbx_description
1 polymer ?
#
loop_
_entity_poly.entity_id
_entity_poly.type
_entity_poly.pdbx_seq_one_letter_code
_entity_poly.pdbx_strand_id
1 'polypeptide(L)'
;MNNKTIIKWTNRIALLAIILLIYWIFIYTSITVFSLKIFKENITEFFYLSILGIIAILIGAVIVNIMFNLTSISESLTKSEHHNFNSKRKKLSIGLLILSFPLIFGVLFYGDYRTTLIREKKLIKAAKYSIVNNEETTENFLDYSFSEQYIRKTAEGLEFIAKQAESFPSISIIIKDTIHEKDVFLRFTRYYNKNKSYSKIDYIYACSPEEQEYLKSVFDDNKNRHLFSASDGNYELYYPYQKGNKVIILYFTDRKQYGKYGS
;
A
#
# COMPACT_ATOMS: atom_id res chain seq x y z
N MET A 1 -20.51 19.07 40.40
CA MET A 1 -19.04 19.12 40.21
C MET A 1 -18.63 20.58 40.22
N ASN A 2 -17.56 20.97 40.93
CA ASN A 2 -17.15 22.38 41.03
C ASN A 2 -16.69 22.92 39.65
N ASN A 3 -17.07 24.15 39.28
CA ASN A 3 -16.65 24.84 38.05
C ASN A 3 -15.13 24.79 37.85
N LYS A 4 -14.34 24.94 38.93
CA LYS A 4 -12.87 24.82 38.89
C LYS A 4 -12.38 23.44 38.45
N THR A 5 -13.08 22.37 38.85
CA THR A 5 -12.75 21.00 38.48
C THR A 5 -13.07 20.73 37.01
N ILE A 6 -14.20 21.26 36.52
CA ILE A 6 -14.60 21.15 35.11
C ILE A 6 -13.55 21.83 34.23
N ILE A 7 -13.18 23.09 34.51
CA ILE A 7 -12.16 23.85 33.78
C ILE A 7 -10.82 23.08 33.72
N LYS A 8 -10.39 22.48 34.84
CA LYS A 8 -9.14 21.71 34.90
C LYS A 8 -9.16 20.46 34.01
N TRP A 9 -10.27 19.74 33.96
CA TRP A 9 -10.42 18.56 33.09
C TRP A 9 -10.50 18.96 31.62
N THR A 10 -11.26 20.01 31.31
CA THR A 10 -11.38 20.54 29.96
C THR A 10 -10.02 20.98 29.40
N ASN A 11 -9.20 21.68 30.19
CA ASN A 11 -7.84 22.05 29.80
C ASN A 11 -6.94 20.83 29.56
N ARG A 12 -7.09 19.75 30.34
CA ARG A 12 -6.35 18.50 30.12
C ARG A 12 -6.78 17.79 28.84
N ILE A 13 -8.09 17.73 28.57
CA ILE A 13 -8.64 17.13 27.35
C ILE A 13 -8.15 17.91 26.12
N ALA A 14 -8.20 19.25 26.16
CA ALA A 14 -7.69 20.08 25.08
C ALA A 14 -6.20 19.83 24.83
N LEU A 15 -5.38 19.78 25.89
CA LEU A 15 -3.95 19.49 25.76
C LEU A 15 -3.68 18.09 25.19
N LEU A 16 -4.43 17.07 25.62
CA LEU A 16 -4.32 15.71 25.07
C LEU A 16 -4.71 15.67 23.59
N ALA A 17 -5.77 16.37 23.20
CA ALA A 17 -6.21 16.44 21.80
C ALA A 17 -5.17 17.12 20.90
N ILE A 18 -4.49 18.18 21.37
CA ILE A 18 -3.37 18.80 20.65
C ILE A 18 -2.21 17.80 20.49
N ILE A 19 -1.85 17.05 21.54
CA ILE A 19 -0.79 16.05 21.47
C ILE A 19 -1.14 14.93 20.48
N LEU A 20 -2.38 14.44 20.50
CA LEU A 20 -2.87 13.43 19.55
C LEU A 20 -2.79 13.95 18.11
N LEU A 21 -3.15 15.21 17.87
CA LEU A 21 -3.07 15.84 16.56
C LEU A 21 -1.61 15.87 16.05
N ILE A 22 -0.65 16.22 16.90
CA ILE A 22 0.78 16.22 16.56
C ILE A 22 1.25 14.80 16.18
N TYR A 23 0.91 13.79 16.99
CA TYR A 23 1.25 12.40 16.66
C TYR A 23 0.63 11.94 15.35
N TRP A 24 -0.62 12.34 15.10
CA TRP A 24 -1.33 11.96 13.90
C TRP A 24 -0.72 12.58 12.65
N ILE A 25 -0.39 13.88 12.70
CA ILE A 25 0.36 14.56 11.63
C ILE A 25 1.70 13.86 11.38
N PHE A 26 2.43 13.50 12.43
CA PHE A 26 3.71 12.81 12.30
C PHE A 26 3.58 11.43 11.65
N ILE A 27 2.60 10.63 12.09
CA ILE A 27 2.32 9.31 11.51
C ILE A 27 1.96 9.45 10.03
N TYR A 28 1.03 10.35 9.70
CA TYR A 28 0.62 10.59 8.31
C TYR A 28 1.79 11.05 7.45
N THR A 29 2.56 12.04 7.90
CA THR A 29 3.73 12.53 7.18
C THR A 29 4.77 11.43 6.98
N SER A 30 5.01 10.60 7.99
CA SER A 30 5.94 9.46 7.88
C SER A 30 5.45 8.43 6.86
N ILE A 31 4.17 8.11 6.87
CA ILE A 31 3.57 7.19 5.90
C ILE A 31 3.69 7.76 4.48
N THR A 32 3.39 9.04 4.27
CA THR A 32 3.41 9.67 2.95
C THR A 32 4.82 9.90 2.41
N VAL A 33 5.74 10.42 3.22
CA VAL A 33 7.10 10.76 2.78
C VAL A 33 7.94 9.51 2.48
N PHE A 34 7.78 8.46 3.31
CA PHE A 34 8.50 7.20 3.12
C PHE A 34 7.69 6.15 2.34
N SER A 35 6.53 6.52 1.82
CA SER A 35 5.63 5.64 1.07
C SER A 35 5.34 4.31 1.78
N LEU A 36 5.17 4.34 3.11
CA LEU A 36 4.98 3.14 3.94
C LEU A 36 3.60 2.51 3.66
N LYS A 37 3.56 1.21 3.42
CA LYS A 37 2.39 0.47 2.91
C LYS A 37 1.58 -0.19 4.02
N ILE A 38 1.48 0.48 5.15
CA ILE A 38 0.76 0.00 6.33
C ILE A 38 -0.70 0.46 6.17
N PHE A 39 -1.68 -0.37 6.49
CA PHE A 39 -3.12 -0.01 6.52
C PHE A 39 -3.71 0.62 5.23
N LYS A 40 -3.24 0.25 4.03
CA LYS A 40 -3.71 0.83 2.74
C LYS A 40 -5.23 0.87 2.49
N GLU A 41 -6.04 0.17 3.29
CA GLU A 41 -7.50 0.23 3.22
C GLU A 41 -7.99 1.31 4.20
N ASN A 42 -8.59 2.36 3.65
CA ASN A 42 -9.28 3.43 4.38
C ASN A 42 -8.41 4.33 5.28
N ILE A 43 -7.06 4.33 5.21
CA ILE A 43 -6.23 5.30 5.97
C ILE A 43 -6.71 6.72 5.74
N THR A 44 -6.93 7.11 4.49
CA THR A 44 -7.29 8.49 4.16
C THR A 44 -8.61 8.88 4.80
N GLU A 45 -9.59 7.96 4.79
CA GLU A 45 -10.88 8.17 5.46
C GLU A 45 -10.74 8.22 6.98
N PHE A 46 -10.04 7.25 7.58
CA PHE A 46 -9.73 7.26 9.00
C PHE A 46 -8.92 8.49 9.41
N PHE A 47 -8.07 9.01 8.52
CA PHE A 47 -7.29 10.22 8.72
C PHE A 47 -8.19 11.45 8.78
N TYR A 48 -9.09 11.62 7.81
CA TYR A 48 -10.03 12.74 7.84
C TYR A 48 -11.01 12.65 9.01
N LEU A 49 -11.54 11.46 9.30
CA LEU A 49 -12.46 11.22 10.41
C LEU A 49 -11.80 11.49 11.77
N SER A 50 -10.56 11.04 11.96
CA SER A 50 -9.82 11.28 13.21
C SER A 50 -9.47 12.75 13.39
N ILE A 51 -9.05 13.46 12.35
CA ILE A 51 -8.83 14.92 12.42
C ILE A 51 -10.12 15.64 12.79
N LEU A 52 -11.23 15.32 12.12
CA LEU A 52 -12.53 15.92 12.39
C LEU A 52 -12.98 15.66 13.83
N GLY A 53 -12.81 14.42 14.32
CA GLY A 53 -13.10 14.05 15.71
C GLY A 53 -12.24 14.81 16.72
N ILE A 54 -10.92 14.93 16.47
CA ILE A 54 -10.00 15.68 17.33
C ILE A 54 -10.38 17.17 17.36
N ILE A 55 -10.71 17.78 16.20
CA ILE A 55 -11.14 19.17 16.11
C ILE A 55 -12.47 19.37 16.85
N ALA A 56 -13.44 18.47 16.70
CA ALA A 56 -14.71 18.55 17.42
C ALA A 56 -14.50 18.52 18.95
N ILE A 57 -13.61 17.64 19.43
CA ILE A 57 -13.24 17.59 20.86
C ILE A 57 -12.58 18.90 21.30
N LEU A 58 -11.67 19.47 20.49
CA LEU A 58 -11.01 20.74 20.80
C LEU A 58 -12.01 21.89 20.89
N ILE A 59 -12.92 22.00 19.93
CA ILE A 59 -13.96 23.03 19.92
C ILE A 59 -14.86 22.89 21.15
N GLY A 60 -15.34 21.68 21.43
CA GLY A 60 -16.17 21.41 22.62
C GLY A 60 -15.43 21.76 23.91
N ALA A 61 -14.14 21.41 24.01
CA ALA A 61 -13.33 21.77 25.15
C ALA A 61 -13.17 23.30 25.28
N VAL A 62 -12.90 24.01 24.20
CA VAL A 62 -12.76 25.48 24.22
C VAL A 62 -14.07 26.15 24.65
N ILE A 63 -15.22 25.74 24.10
CA ILE A 63 -16.54 26.29 24.45
C ILE A 63 -16.81 26.10 25.95
N VAL A 64 -16.63 24.88 26.46
CA VAL A 64 -16.80 24.58 27.89
C VAL A 64 -15.85 25.43 28.73
N ASN A 65 -14.59 25.55 28.32
CA ASN A 65 -13.61 26.36 29.04
C ASN A 65 -14.02 27.84 29.10
N ILE A 66 -14.45 28.43 27.98
CA ILE A 66 -14.91 29.83 27.92
C ILE A 66 -16.16 30.02 28.80
N MET A 67 -17.15 29.15 28.67
CA MET A 67 -18.42 29.25 29.40
C MET A 67 -18.21 29.22 30.91
N PHE A 68 -17.39 28.27 31.40
CA PHE A 68 -17.11 28.16 32.83
C PHE A 68 -16.10 29.20 33.31
N ASN A 69 -15.16 29.66 32.47
CA ASN A 69 -14.22 30.73 32.85
C ASN A 69 -14.93 32.09 32.96
N LEU A 70 -15.85 32.44 32.05
CA LEU A 70 -16.68 33.65 32.17
C LEU A 70 -17.56 33.62 33.42
N THR A 71 -18.21 32.48 33.69
CA THR A 71 -19.02 32.25 34.90
C THR A 71 -18.15 32.33 36.18
N SER A 72 -16.91 31.84 36.12
CA SER A 72 -15.97 31.91 37.25
C SER A 72 -15.38 33.31 37.43
N ILE A 73 -15.15 34.09 36.36
CA ILE A 73 -14.65 35.47 36.44
C ILE A 73 -15.72 36.40 37.03
N SER A 74 -17.00 36.18 36.73
CA SER A 74 -18.10 36.87 37.42
C SER A 74 -18.19 36.54 38.92
N GLU A 75 -17.64 35.40 39.34
CA GLU A 75 -17.64 34.93 40.74
C GLU A 75 -16.33 35.22 41.51
N SER A 76 -15.21 35.52 40.84
CA SER A 76 -13.87 35.49 41.49
C SER A 76 -12.97 36.71 41.25
N LEU A 77 -13.52 37.93 41.38
CA LEU A 77 -12.73 39.15 41.61
C LEU A 77 -12.00 39.18 42.98
N THR A 78 -11.61 38.03 43.52
CA THR A 78 -10.80 37.95 44.75
C THR A 78 -9.90 36.72 44.76
N LYS A 79 -8.61 37.01 44.96
CA LYS A 79 -7.44 36.14 45.22
C LYS A 79 -6.70 35.53 44.04
N SER A 80 -5.49 36.07 43.87
CA SER A 80 -4.34 35.47 43.21
C SER A 80 -3.67 34.43 44.12
N GLU A 81 -3.35 33.26 43.57
CA GLU A 81 -2.39 32.33 44.15
C GLU A 81 -1.34 31.97 43.10
N HIS A 82 -0.07 32.19 43.46
CA HIS A 82 1.09 31.75 42.70
C HIS A 82 1.38 30.27 42.99
N HIS A 83 1.34 29.43 41.94
CA HIS A 83 1.82 28.05 42.03
C HIS A 83 3.28 27.95 41.57
N ASN A 84 4.16 27.53 42.50
CA ASN A 84 5.53 27.13 42.19
C ASN A 84 5.54 25.80 41.41
N PHE A 85 6.09 25.81 40.20
CA PHE A 85 6.25 24.63 39.37
C PHE A 85 7.50 23.83 39.77
N ASN A 86 7.27 22.65 40.35
CA ASN A 86 8.34 21.70 40.67
C ASN A 86 8.92 21.10 39.36
N SER A 87 10.16 21.46 39.03
CA SER A 87 10.74 21.33 37.67
C SER A 87 11.37 19.96 37.34
N LYS A 88 11.68 19.13 38.35
CA LYS A 88 12.38 17.84 38.12
C LYS A 88 11.50 16.75 37.49
N ARG A 89 10.21 16.66 37.84
CA ARG A 89 9.28 15.65 37.28
C ARG A 89 8.85 15.95 35.82
N LYS A 90 8.91 17.22 35.40
CA LYS A 90 8.60 17.64 34.02
C LYS A 90 9.66 17.21 33.00
N LYS A 91 10.96 17.21 33.36
CA LYS A 91 12.03 16.83 32.43
C LYS A 91 11.96 15.36 31.98
N LEU A 92 11.63 14.43 32.89
CA LEU A 92 11.50 13.01 32.55
C LEU A 92 10.30 12.73 31.63
N SER A 93 9.17 13.42 31.87
CA SER A 93 7.96 13.29 31.06
C SER A 93 8.14 13.83 29.63
N ILE A 94 8.94 14.87 29.44
CA ILE A 94 9.25 15.43 28.12
C ILE A 94 10.17 14.49 27.34
N GLY A 95 11.16 13.88 28.01
CA GLY A 95 12.05 12.90 27.40
C GLY A 95 11.31 11.67 26.86
N LEU A 96 10.34 11.14 27.63
CA LEU A 96 9.49 10.03 27.18
C LEU A 96 8.64 10.37 25.95
N LEU A 97 8.10 11.60 25.88
CA LEU A 97 7.31 12.07 24.75
C LEU A 97 8.16 12.18 23.48
N ILE A 98 9.41 12.64 23.60
CA ILE A 98 10.34 12.70 22.46
C ILE A 98 10.72 11.29 22.00
N LEU A 99 10.95 10.36 22.93
CA LEU A 99 11.35 8.98 22.62
C LEU A 99 10.24 8.18 21.90
N SER A 100 8.96 8.53 22.09
CA SER A 100 7.87 7.87 21.38
C SER A 100 7.87 8.13 19.86
N PHE A 101 8.45 9.23 19.38
CA PHE A 101 8.51 9.49 17.93
C PHE A 101 9.35 8.45 17.18
N PRO A 102 10.63 8.21 17.53
CA PRO A 102 11.42 7.12 16.94
C PRO A 102 10.78 5.75 17.11
N LEU A 103 10.13 5.49 18.24
CA LEU A 103 9.48 4.20 18.50
C LEU A 103 8.29 3.97 17.57
N ILE A 104 7.41 4.96 17.42
CA ILE A 104 6.29 4.91 16.48
C ILE A 104 6.82 4.73 15.05
N PHE A 105 7.84 5.51 14.68
CA PHE A 105 8.48 5.40 13.36
C PHE A 105 9.02 3.98 13.10
N GLY A 106 9.72 3.38 14.06
CA GLY A 106 10.20 2.00 13.96
C GLY A 106 9.06 0.98 13.80
N VAL A 107 7.97 1.14 14.54
CA VAL A 107 6.77 0.28 14.41
C VAL A 107 6.15 0.42 13.01
N LEU A 108 6.11 1.63 12.45
CA LEU A 108 5.60 1.86 11.11
C LEU A 108 6.44 1.09 10.07
N PHE A 109 7.76 1.26 10.09
CA PHE A 109 8.66 0.54 9.18
C PHE A 109 8.55 -0.98 9.32
N TYR A 110 8.45 -1.47 10.56
CA TYR A 110 8.23 -2.89 10.80
C TYR A 110 6.90 -3.38 10.21
N GLY A 111 5.84 -2.59 10.34
CA GLY A 111 4.54 -2.87 9.73
C GLY A 111 4.61 -2.96 8.19
N ASP A 112 5.33 -2.04 7.55
CA ASP A 112 5.54 -2.04 6.09
C ASP A 112 6.30 -3.29 5.63
N TYR A 113 7.41 -3.59 6.30
CA TYR A 113 8.21 -4.78 6.03
C TYR A 113 7.38 -6.06 6.13
N ARG A 114 6.62 -6.22 7.22
CA ARG A 114 5.74 -7.38 7.42
C ARG A 114 4.65 -7.45 6.37
N THR A 115 4.06 -6.32 5.98
CA THR A 115 3.01 -6.28 4.95
C THR A 115 3.55 -6.73 3.61
N THR A 116 4.75 -6.26 3.24
CA THR A 116 5.42 -6.61 1.99
C THR A 116 5.71 -8.13 1.93
N LEU A 117 6.25 -8.71 3.00
CA LEU A 117 6.49 -10.16 3.07
C LEU A 117 5.22 -11.00 2.96
N ILE A 118 4.13 -10.57 3.58
CA ILE A 118 2.84 -11.27 3.51
C ILE A 118 2.30 -11.23 2.08
N ARG A 119 2.41 -10.08 1.41
CA ARG A 119 1.97 -9.90 0.01
C ARG A 119 2.80 -10.73 -0.95
N GLU A 120 4.13 -10.73 -0.82
CA GLU A 120 5.03 -11.59 -1.59
C GLU A 120 4.63 -13.07 -1.46
N LYS A 121 4.48 -13.58 -0.23
CA LYS A 121 4.06 -14.97 0.02
C LYS A 121 2.70 -15.28 -0.60
N LYS A 122 1.75 -14.34 -0.54
CA LYS A 122 0.42 -14.50 -1.15
C LYS A 122 0.53 -14.61 -2.68
N LEU A 123 1.32 -13.74 -3.33
CA LEU A 123 1.54 -13.79 -4.77
C LEU A 123 2.22 -15.10 -5.19
N ILE A 124 3.25 -15.54 -4.46
CA ILE A 124 3.93 -16.80 -4.75
C ILE A 124 2.97 -17.99 -4.61
N LYS A 125 2.13 -17.99 -3.59
CA LYS A 125 1.10 -19.02 -3.40
C LYS A 125 0.09 -19.02 -4.55
N ALA A 126 -0.35 -17.83 -4.98
CA ALA A 126 -1.25 -17.69 -6.12
C ALA A 126 -0.63 -18.19 -7.43
N ALA A 127 0.65 -17.87 -7.68
CA ALA A 127 1.38 -18.35 -8.84
C ALA A 127 1.48 -19.89 -8.85
N LYS A 128 1.90 -20.49 -7.73
CA LYS A 128 1.99 -21.95 -7.60
C LYS A 128 0.64 -22.63 -7.80
N TYR A 129 -0.42 -22.11 -7.17
CA TYR A 129 -1.77 -22.66 -7.34
C TYR A 129 -2.24 -22.54 -8.80
N SER A 130 -2.00 -21.40 -9.44
CA SER A 130 -2.40 -21.17 -10.84
C SER A 130 -1.78 -22.22 -11.76
N ILE A 131 -0.48 -22.52 -11.59
CA ILE A 131 0.23 -23.52 -12.38
C ILE A 131 -0.31 -24.93 -12.09
N VAL A 132 -0.34 -25.34 -10.82
CA VAL A 132 -0.66 -26.72 -10.42
C VAL A 132 -2.11 -27.08 -10.78
N ASN A 133 -3.05 -26.16 -10.59
CA ASN A 133 -4.46 -26.42 -10.88
C ASN A 133 -4.84 -26.21 -12.34
N ASN A 134 -3.94 -25.65 -13.17
CA ASN A 134 -4.20 -25.35 -14.58
C ASN A 134 -3.02 -25.76 -15.46
N GLU A 135 -2.47 -26.95 -15.20
CA GLU A 135 -1.26 -27.44 -15.88
C GLU A 135 -1.43 -27.40 -17.41
N GLU A 136 -2.50 -27.99 -17.94
CA GLU A 136 -2.80 -27.99 -19.39
C GLU A 136 -2.86 -26.57 -19.98
N THR A 137 -3.54 -25.65 -19.28
CA THR A 137 -3.66 -24.25 -19.74
C THR A 137 -2.31 -23.53 -19.68
N THR A 138 -1.52 -23.78 -18.64
CA THR A 138 -0.19 -23.18 -18.45
C THR A 138 0.80 -23.71 -19.49
N GLU A 139 0.70 -24.99 -19.85
CA GLU A 139 1.51 -25.59 -20.91
C GLU A 139 1.16 -25.04 -22.29
N ASN A 140 -0.13 -24.81 -22.57
CA ASN A 140 -0.55 -24.17 -23.81
C ASN A 140 0.06 -22.77 -24.00
N PHE A 141 0.38 -22.05 -22.92
CA PHE A 141 1.08 -20.76 -23.02
C PHE A 141 2.52 -20.89 -23.54
N LEU A 142 3.18 -22.03 -23.32
CA LEU A 142 4.55 -22.28 -23.78
C LEU A 142 4.61 -22.47 -25.31
N ASP A 143 3.52 -22.90 -25.94
CA ASP A 143 3.42 -23.10 -27.39
C ASP A 143 3.21 -21.79 -28.15
N TYR A 144 4.10 -20.83 -27.88
CA TYR A 144 4.03 -19.50 -28.43
C TYR A 144 4.15 -19.46 -29.95
N SER A 145 3.17 -18.80 -30.57
CA SER A 145 3.26 -18.24 -31.91
C SER A 145 2.52 -16.91 -31.93
N PHE A 146 3.04 -15.89 -32.61
CA PHE A 146 2.29 -14.62 -32.74
C PHE A 146 1.16 -14.78 -33.78
N SER A 147 0.06 -15.39 -33.34
CA SER A 147 -1.15 -15.64 -34.15
C SER A 147 -2.40 -15.22 -33.38
N GLU A 148 -3.47 -14.88 -34.10
CA GLU A 148 -4.76 -14.56 -33.49
C GLU A 148 -5.26 -15.73 -32.60
N GLN A 149 -5.03 -16.96 -33.03
CA GLN A 149 -5.39 -18.16 -32.27
C GLN A 149 -4.64 -18.23 -30.93
N TYR A 150 -3.34 -17.96 -30.92
CA TYR A 150 -2.55 -17.93 -29.69
C TYR A 150 -3.04 -16.81 -28.76
N ILE A 151 -3.19 -15.59 -29.27
CA ILE A 151 -3.66 -14.44 -28.48
C ILE A 151 -5.01 -14.75 -27.82
N ARG A 152 -5.96 -15.30 -28.60
CA ARG A 152 -7.29 -15.65 -28.10
C ARG A 152 -7.21 -16.74 -27.01
N LYS A 153 -6.52 -17.86 -27.28
CA LYS A 153 -6.39 -18.96 -26.32
C LYS A 153 -5.68 -18.53 -25.04
N THR A 154 -4.65 -17.71 -25.15
CA THR A 154 -3.93 -17.18 -24.00
C THR A 154 -4.81 -16.25 -23.18
N ALA A 155 -5.58 -15.36 -23.81
CA ALA A 155 -6.51 -14.48 -23.10
C ALA A 155 -7.62 -15.29 -22.38
N GLU A 156 -8.20 -16.29 -23.03
CA GLU A 156 -9.20 -17.19 -22.45
C GLU A 156 -8.61 -17.98 -21.26
N GLY A 157 -7.41 -18.53 -21.39
CA GLY A 157 -6.72 -19.24 -20.31
C GLY A 157 -6.40 -18.35 -19.11
N LEU A 158 -5.91 -17.13 -19.36
CA LEU A 158 -5.65 -16.14 -18.32
C LEU A 158 -6.93 -15.70 -17.61
N GLU A 159 -8.02 -15.50 -18.34
CA GLU A 159 -9.33 -15.17 -17.78
C GLU A 159 -9.89 -16.32 -16.93
N PHE A 160 -9.73 -17.56 -17.39
CA PHE A 160 -10.13 -18.76 -16.65
C PHE A 160 -9.36 -18.90 -15.33
N ILE A 161 -8.04 -18.73 -15.37
CA ILE A 161 -7.20 -18.73 -14.16
C ILE A 161 -7.64 -17.61 -13.21
N ALA A 162 -7.81 -16.38 -13.72
CA ALA A 162 -8.18 -15.22 -12.91
C ALA A 162 -9.53 -15.40 -12.20
N LYS A 163 -10.49 -16.12 -12.81
CA LYS A 163 -11.83 -16.35 -12.25
C LYS A 163 -11.92 -17.45 -11.20
N GLN A 164 -10.90 -18.29 -11.05
CA GLN A 164 -10.94 -19.40 -10.08
C GLN A 164 -10.83 -18.97 -8.62
N ALA A 165 -10.27 -17.79 -8.35
CA ALA A 165 -10.25 -17.24 -7.00
C ALA A 165 -10.40 -15.73 -7.03
N GLU A 166 -11.39 -15.22 -6.29
CA GLU A 166 -11.66 -13.78 -6.11
C GLU A 166 -10.44 -13.00 -5.59
N SER A 167 -9.54 -13.70 -4.88
CA SER A 167 -8.32 -13.11 -4.32
C SER A 167 -7.13 -13.07 -5.27
N PHE A 168 -7.29 -13.50 -6.53
CA PHE A 168 -6.19 -13.52 -7.48
C PHE A 168 -5.79 -12.12 -7.97
N PRO A 169 -4.48 -11.86 -8.04
CA PRO A 169 -3.97 -10.66 -8.68
C PRO A 169 -4.31 -10.70 -10.17
N SER A 170 -4.26 -9.54 -10.83
CA SER A 170 -4.27 -9.51 -12.29
C SER A 170 -3.11 -10.34 -12.82
N ILE A 171 -3.40 -11.32 -13.67
CA ILE A 171 -2.44 -12.23 -14.27
C ILE A 171 -2.21 -11.88 -15.75
N SER A 172 -0.97 -12.02 -16.18
CA SER A 172 -0.54 -11.89 -17.57
C SER A 172 0.64 -12.81 -17.81
N ILE A 173 0.96 -13.09 -19.06
CA ILE A 173 2.20 -13.80 -19.41
C ILE A 173 3.17 -12.86 -20.11
N ILE A 174 4.45 -13.04 -19.84
CA ILE A 174 5.56 -12.38 -20.53
C ILE A 174 6.37 -13.45 -21.24
N ILE A 175 6.74 -13.17 -22.48
CA ILE A 175 7.58 -14.03 -23.32
C ILE A 175 8.66 -13.21 -24.02
N LYS A 176 9.73 -13.85 -24.45
CA LYS A 176 10.76 -13.26 -25.31
C LYS A 176 10.40 -13.49 -26.79
N ASP A 177 10.60 -12.46 -27.61
CA ASP A 177 10.44 -12.50 -29.07
C ASP A 177 11.43 -11.53 -29.73
N THR A 178 11.49 -11.51 -31.06
CA THR A 178 12.36 -10.64 -31.83
C THR A 178 11.54 -9.79 -32.82
N ILE A 179 11.77 -8.48 -32.81
CA ILE A 179 11.18 -7.53 -33.76
C ILE A 179 12.33 -6.72 -34.39
N HIS A 180 12.44 -6.71 -35.72
CA HIS A 180 13.54 -6.03 -36.43
C HIS A 180 14.93 -6.39 -35.87
N GLU A 181 15.18 -7.69 -35.65
CA GLU A 181 16.43 -8.23 -35.11
C GLU A 181 16.79 -7.78 -33.68
N LYS A 182 15.84 -7.15 -32.97
CA LYS A 182 15.99 -6.76 -31.57
C LYS A 182 15.15 -7.64 -30.68
N ASP A 183 15.77 -8.15 -29.63
CA ASP A 183 15.08 -8.86 -28.56
C ASP A 183 14.12 -7.92 -27.83
N VAL A 184 12.87 -8.36 -27.76
CA VAL A 184 11.78 -7.67 -27.05
C VAL A 184 11.06 -8.67 -26.15
N PHE A 185 10.37 -8.13 -25.15
CA PHE A 185 9.46 -8.90 -24.33
C PHE A 185 8.03 -8.55 -24.71
N LEU A 186 7.19 -9.56 -24.91
CA LEU A 186 5.78 -9.38 -25.20
C LEU A 186 4.94 -9.77 -23.99
N ARG A 187 3.97 -8.93 -23.62
CA ARG A 187 3.03 -9.18 -22.53
C ARG A 187 1.63 -9.45 -23.07
N PHE A 188 1.10 -10.64 -22.79
CA PHE A 188 -0.29 -10.98 -23.09
C PHE A 188 -1.13 -10.91 -21.83
N THR A 189 -2.35 -10.41 -21.97
CA THR A 189 -3.30 -10.23 -20.86
C THR A 189 -4.57 -11.02 -21.14
N ARG A 190 -5.48 -11.04 -20.18
CA ARG A 190 -6.83 -11.64 -20.33
C ARG A 190 -7.74 -10.90 -21.35
N TYR A 191 -7.29 -9.77 -21.89
CA TYR A 191 -8.10 -8.96 -22.81
C TYR A 191 -7.85 -9.36 -24.26
N TYR A 192 -8.92 -9.77 -24.93
CA TYR A 192 -8.95 -10.07 -26.37
C TYR A 192 -10.07 -9.28 -27.04
N ASN A 193 -9.75 -8.61 -28.15
CA ASN A 193 -10.72 -7.89 -28.97
C ASN A 193 -10.78 -8.47 -30.40
N LYS A 194 -11.83 -9.24 -30.68
CA LYS A 194 -12.04 -9.88 -31.99
C LYS A 194 -12.05 -8.91 -33.18
N ASN A 195 -12.37 -7.64 -32.96
CA ASN A 195 -12.48 -6.63 -34.01
C ASN A 195 -11.20 -5.81 -34.22
N LYS A 196 -10.12 -6.14 -33.51
CA LYS A 196 -8.83 -5.42 -33.59
C LYS A 196 -7.83 -6.21 -34.45
N SER A 197 -7.12 -5.52 -35.34
CA SER A 197 -5.92 -6.07 -35.97
C SER A 197 -4.75 -6.06 -34.97
N TYR A 198 -4.07 -7.19 -34.82
CA TYR A 198 -3.01 -7.35 -33.84
C TYR A 198 -1.63 -7.20 -34.46
N SER A 199 -0.83 -6.27 -33.92
CA SER A 199 0.60 -6.10 -34.23
C SER A 199 1.45 -6.46 -33.03
N LYS A 200 2.64 -7.05 -33.24
CA LYS A 200 3.59 -7.35 -32.15
C LYS A 200 3.94 -6.12 -31.32
N ILE A 201 3.96 -4.94 -31.95
CA ILE A 201 4.27 -3.66 -31.31
C ILE A 201 3.29 -3.35 -30.17
N ASP A 202 2.01 -3.72 -30.32
CA ASP A 202 0.97 -3.48 -29.32
C ASP A 202 1.16 -4.31 -28.04
N TYR A 203 1.98 -5.36 -28.11
CA TYR A 203 2.23 -6.29 -27.01
C TYR A 203 3.59 -6.05 -26.34
N ILE A 204 4.41 -5.12 -26.85
CA ILE A 204 5.73 -4.84 -26.27
C ILE A 204 5.56 -4.44 -24.80
N TYR A 205 6.24 -5.18 -23.94
CA TYR A 205 6.31 -4.92 -22.52
C TYR A 205 7.38 -3.88 -22.24
N ALA A 206 6.95 -2.65 -21.94
CA ALA A 206 7.82 -1.61 -21.43
C ALA A 206 8.25 -1.99 -20.00
N CYS A 207 9.55 -2.13 -19.81
CA CYS A 207 10.16 -2.52 -18.53
C CYS A 207 11.30 -1.54 -18.18
N SER A 208 11.59 -1.41 -16.88
CA SER A 208 12.77 -0.66 -16.42
C SER A 208 14.06 -1.40 -16.79
N PRO A 209 15.23 -0.73 -16.77
CA PRO A 209 16.51 -1.39 -17.00
C PRO A 209 16.75 -2.62 -16.10
N GLU A 210 16.37 -2.52 -14.83
CA GLU A 210 16.52 -3.61 -13.85
C GLU A 210 15.59 -4.79 -14.17
N GLU A 211 14.35 -4.51 -14.56
CA GLU A 211 13.40 -5.52 -15.00
C GLU A 211 13.88 -6.18 -16.30
N GLN A 212 14.42 -5.40 -17.23
CA GLN A 212 14.95 -5.91 -18.49
C GLN A 212 16.12 -6.87 -18.26
N GLU A 213 17.04 -6.55 -17.34
CA GLU A 213 18.14 -7.43 -16.95
C GLU A 213 17.63 -8.74 -16.32
N TYR A 214 16.65 -8.64 -15.42
CA TYR A 214 16.01 -9.81 -14.84
C TYR A 214 15.37 -10.71 -15.91
N LEU A 215 14.55 -10.14 -16.79
CA LEU A 215 13.86 -10.89 -17.85
C LEU A 215 14.88 -11.60 -18.77
N LYS A 216 15.94 -10.90 -19.20
CA LYS A 216 17.03 -11.52 -19.96
C LYS A 216 17.63 -12.69 -19.22
N SER A 217 17.91 -12.55 -17.92
CA SER A 217 18.49 -13.64 -17.13
C SER A 217 17.58 -14.87 -17.00
N VAL A 218 16.26 -14.69 -17.08
CA VAL A 218 15.31 -15.81 -17.07
C VAL A 218 15.28 -16.51 -18.43
N PHE A 219 15.19 -15.76 -19.53
CA PHE A 219 15.06 -16.33 -20.87
C PHE A 219 16.38 -16.81 -21.49
N ASP A 220 17.50 -16.16 -21.18
CA ASP A 220 18.81 -16.42 -21.79
C ASP A 220 19.70 -17.28 -20.90
N ASP A 221 19.72 -17.01 -19.59
CA ASP A 221 20.56 -17.74 -18.63
C ASP A 221 19.82 -18.89 -17.91
N ASN A 222 18.56 -19.16 -18.27
CA ASN A 222 17.68 -20.15 -17.60
C ASN A 222 17.59 -19.99 -16.07
N LYS A 223 17.65 -18.75 -15.54
CA LYS A 223 17.47 -18.54 -14.10
C LYS A 223 16.01 -18.73 -13.71
N ASN A 224 15.73 -19.70 -12.85
CA ASN A 224 14.39 -20.01 -12.37
C ASN A 224 14.01 -19.30 -11.05
N ARG A 225 14.58 -18.11 -10.79
CA ARG A 225 14.27 -17.33 -9.59
C ARG A 225 13.16 -16.33 -9.90
N HIS A 226 12.12 -16.28 -9.07
CA HIS A 226 11.09 -15.25 -9.18
C HIS A 226 11.63 -13.88 -8.78
N LEU A 227 11.12 -12.82 -9.40
CA LEU A 227 11.34 -11.43 -8.99
C LEU A 227 10.06 -10.90 -8.36
N PHE A 228 10.17 -10.39 -7.14
CA PHE A 228 9.10 -9.67 -6.47
C PHE A 228 9.47 -8.19 -6.38
N SER A 229 8.55 -7.33 -6.79
CA SER A 229 8.66 -5.89 -6.68
C SER A 229 7.48 -5.34 -5.89
N ALA A 230 7.76 -4.36 -5.04
CA ALA A 230 6.73 -3.65 -4.29
C ALA A 230 7.01 -2.16 -4.43
N SER A 231 6.25 -1.46 -5.28
CA SER A 231 6.37 -0.01 -5.48
C SER A 231 5.01 0.69 -5.43
N ASP A 232 4.95 1.85 -4.77
CA ASP A 232 3.84 2.82 -4.76
C ASP A 232 2.42 2.34 -4.41
N GLY A 233 2.20 1.10 -4.00
CA GLY A 233 0.83 0.61 -4.13
C GLY A 233 0.76 -0.83 -4.51
N ASN A 234 1.56 -1.11 -5.52
CA ASN A 234 1.50 -2.24 -6.41
C ASN A 234 2.49 -3.30 -5.93
N TYR A 235 2.00 -4.52 -5.88
CA TYR A 235 2.83 -5.68 -5.65
C TYR A 235 2.85 -6.49 -6.93
N GLU A 236 4.05 -6.80 -7.39
CA GLU A 236 4.28 -7.40 -8.68
C GLU A 236 5.18 -8.61 -8.50
N LEU A 237 4.81 -9.73 -9.11
CA LEU A 237 5.56 -10.97 -9.07
C LEU A 237 5.75 -11.49 -10.49
N TYR A 238 7.00 -11.61 -10.87
CA TYR A 238 7.44 -12.32 -12.06
C TYR A 238 7.78 -13.75 -11.64
N TYR A 239 6.98 -14.71 -12.08
CA TYR A 239 7.14 -16.12 -11.74
C TYR A 239 7.50 -16.93 -13.00
N PRO A 240 8.79 -17.29 -13.19
CA PRO A 240 9.20 -18.11 -14.31
C PRO A 240 8.52 -19.48 -14.28
N TYR A 241 8.11 -19.96 -15.44
CA TYR A 241 7.63 -21.31 -15.66
C TYR A 241 8.32 -21.88 -16.89
N GLN A 242 8.93 -23.05 -16.73
CA GLN A 242 9.73 -23.70 -17.75
C GLN A 242 9.33 -25.16 -17.89
N LYS A 243 9.17 -25.61 -19.14
CA LYS A 243 9.04 -27.03 -19.49
C LYS A 243 9.89 -27.30 -20.73
N GLY A 244 10.91 -28.13 -20.57
CA GLY A 244 11.94 -28.34 -21.60
C GLY A 244 12.70 -27.03 -21.91
N ASN A 245 12.79 -26.69 -23.20
CA ASN A 245 13.50 -25.49 -23.69
C ASN A 245 12.58 -24.27 -23.80
N LYS A 246 11.32 -24.38 -23.38
CA LYS A 246 10.34 -23.29 -23.47
C LYS A 246 10.19 -22.64 -22.10
N VAL A 247 10.23 -21.32 -22.08
CA VAL A 247 10.12 -20.50 -20.88
C VAL A 247 9.05 -19.43 -21.11
N ILE A 248 8.19 -19.24 -20.12
CA ILE A 248 7.29 -18.10 -20.00
C ILE A 248 7.46 -17.51 -18.61
N ILE A 249 7.02 -16.27 -18.41
CA ILE A 249 6.92 -15.68 -17.08
C ILE A 249 5.46 -15.37 -16.81
N LEU A 250 4.90 -15.98 -15.77
CA LEU A 250 3.60 -15.59 -15.25
C LEU A 250 3.78 -14.34 -14.40
N TYR A 251 3.21 -13.23 -14.87
CA TYR A 251 3.32 -11.93 -14.25
C TYR A 251 2.02 -11.59 -13.51
N PHE A 252 2.10 -11.56 -12.19
CA PHE A 252 1.00 -11.26 -11.28
C PHE A 252 1.13 -9.86 -10.71
N THR A 253 0.05 -9.09 -10.75
CA THR A 253 0.00 -7.74 -10.18
C THR A 253 -1.19 -7.60 -9.24
N ASP A 254 -0.94 -7.31 -7.97
CA ASP A 254 -1.95 -6.93 -6.98
C ASP A 254 -2.00 -5.40 -6.96
N ARG A 255 -2.80 -4.85 -7.89
CA ARG A 255 -3.07 -3.42 -8.00
C ARG A 255 -4.44 -3.16 -7.38
N LYS A 256 -4.48 -2.44 -6.26
CA LYS A 256 -5.74 -1.85 -5.80
C LYS A 256 -6.01 -0.62 -6.67
N GLN A 257 -7.15 -0.60 -7.38
CA GLN A 257 -7.61 0.63 -8.04
C GLN A 257 -7.79 1.70 -6.96
N TYR A 258 -6.90 2.68 -6.96
CA TYR A 258 -7.08 3.87 -6.16
C TYR A 258 -8.15 4.72 -6.86
N GLY A 259 -9.37 4.67 -6.32
CA GLY A 259 -10.34 5.72 -6.59
C GLY A 259 -9.80 7.00 -5.96
N LYS A 260 -9.15 7.86 -6.76
CA LYS A 260 -9.12 9.28 -6.42
C LYS A 260 -10.59 9.69 -6.34
N TYR A 261 -11.08 10.03 -5.16
CA TYR A 261 -12.33 10.78 -5.08
C TYR A 261 -12.12 12.06 -5.92
N GLY A 262 -12.82 12.16 -7.06
CA GLY A 262 -12.82 13.32 -7.94
C GLY A 262 -11.93 13.23 -9.20
N SER A 263 -12.07 12.18 -10.02
CA SER A 263 -11.76 12.28 -11.46
C SER A 263 -12.91 12.91 -12.21
#